data_AF-A0A1P8WEE5-F1
#
_entry.id   AF-A0A1P8WEE5-F1
#
_cell.length_a   1.000
_cell.length_b   1.000
_cell.length_c   1.000
_cell.angle_alpha   90.00
_cell.angle_beta   90.00
_cell.angle_gamma   90.00
#
_symmetry.space_group_name_H-M   'P 1'
#
loop_
_entity.id
_entity.type
_entity.pdbx_description
1 polymer ?
#
loop_
_entity_poly.entity_id
_entity_poly.type
_entity_poly.pdbx_seq_one_letter_code
_entity_poly.pdbx_strand_id
1 'polypeptide(L)'
;MKKLSVGSMVLCSILLAGCIQDREPTAKGPQPEHQRAKTDDETIDYLIAMLHREDSTKKNGMAARNLATFGVKAERALPDLKKVAQEHPDSGVKLDAEAAVLVIEAAMEAAP
;
A
#
# COMPACT_ATOMS: atom_id res chain seq x y z
N MET A 1 40.15 37.46 19.66
CA MET A 1 39.33 37.55 18.43
C MET A 1 39.12 36.11 17.96
N LYS A 2 37.95 35.48 17.83
CA LYS A 2 36.55 35.88 17.62
C LYS A 2 35.63 35.18 18.65
N LYS A 3 34.51 35.82 18.99
CA LYS A 3 33.42 35.30 19.85
C LYS A 3 32.23 34.88 18.97
N LEU A 4 31.26 34.20 19.62
CA LEU A 4 29.86 33.93 19.25
C LEU A 4 29.62 32.73 18.30
N SER A 5 28.55 31.92 18.43
CA SER A 5 27.33 32.07 19.22
C SER A 5 26.66 30.70 19.48
N VAL A 6 26.13 30.54 20.69
CA VAL A 6 25.05 29.59 21.02
C VAL A 6 23.72 30.17 20.49
N GLY A 7 22.77 29.32 20.11
CA GLY A 7 21.38 29.68 19.86
C GLY A 7 20.65 28.49 19.24
N SER A 8 20.01 27.61 20.03
CA SER A 8 18.61 27.77 20.43
C SER A 8 17.74 28.14 19.24
N MET A 9 17.36 27.14 18.43
CA MET A 9 16.34 27.33 17.39
C MET A 9 14.98 27.19 18.05
N VAL A 10 14.41 28.36 18.27
CA VAL A 10 13.11 28.70 18.82
C VAL A 10 11.98 27.88 18.18
N LEU A 11 11.09 27.34 19.04
CA LEU A 11 9.74 26.93 18.68
C LEU A 11 9.06 28.04 17.87
N CYS A 12 8.82 27.81 16.59
CA CYS A 12 8.01 28.69 15.77
C CYS A 12 6.53 28.32 15.95
N SER A 13 5.96 28.70 17.09
CA SER A 13 4.52 28.84 17.24
C SER A 13 4.08 30.10 16.48
N ILE A 14 3.84 29.98 15.18
CA ILE A 14 3.14 30.98 14.38
C ILE A 14 1.84 30.35 13.87
N LEU A 15 0.79 30.59 14.66
CA LEU A 15 -0.53 31.06 14.22
C LEU A 15 -1.10 30.44 12.92
N LEU A 16 -2.06 29.54 13.15
CA LEU A 16 -3.28 29.35 12.35
C LEU A 16 -3.75 30.64 11.66
N ALA A 17 -3.49 30.79 10.36
CA ALA A 17 -4.29 31.59 9.42
C ALA A 17 -3.72 31.46 8.00
N GLY A 18 -4.11 30.45 7.23
CA GLY A 18 -3.72 30.44 5.82
C GLY A 18 -4.05 29.22 4.96
N CYS A 19 -4.30 28.04 5.54
CA CYS A 19 -4.56 26.83 4.73
C CYS A 19 -6.05 26.40 4.69
N ILE A 20 -6.95 27.22 5.21
CA ILE A 20 -8.40 27.01 5.09
C ILE A 20 -9.00 28.19 4.32
N GLN A 21 -8.48 28.45 3.12
CA GLN A 21 -9.40 28.89 2.09
C GLN A 21 -10.12 27.62 1.67
N ASP A 22 -11.35 27.49 2.13
CA ASP A 22 -12.35 26.54 1.63
C ASP A 22 -12.60 26.90 0.15
N ARG A 23 -11.59 26.60 -0.69
CA ARG A 23 -11.71 26.66 -2.13
C ARG A 23 -12.72 25.57 -2.42
N GLU A 24 -13.96 25.98 -2.67
CA GLU A 24 -14.97 25.06 -3.16
C GLU A 24 -14.32 24.18 -4.23
N PRO A 25 -14.51 22.85 -4.17
CA PRO A 25 -14.08 21.97 -5.25
C PRO A 25 -14.55 22.58 -6.56
N THR A 26 -13.61 23.03 -7.39
CA THR A 26 -13.96 23.66 -8.68
C THR A 26 -14.59 22.63 -9.62
N ALA A 27 -14.44 21.34 -9.31
CA ALA A 27 -15.13 20.24 -9.94
C ALA A 27 -16.61 20.18 -9.49
N LYS A 28 -17.50 20.61 -10.37
CA LYS A 28 -18.97 20.60 -10.15
C LYS A 28 -19.65 19.29 -10.60
N GLY A 29 -18.90 18.23 -10.86
CA GLY A 29 -19.40 16.95 -11.38
C GLY A 29 -18.52 15.77 -10.97
N PRO A 30 -18.98 14.53 -11.20
CA PRO A 30 -18.22 13.33 -10.87
C PRO A 30 -16.87 13.34 -11.60
N GLN A 31 -15.83 12.80 -10.95
CA GLN A 31 -14.53 12.64 -11.61
C GLN A 31 -14.68 11.78 -12.87
N PRO A 32 -14.00 12.13 -13.97
CA PRO A 32 -13.94 11.26 -15.14
C PRO A 32 -13.44 9.87 -14.76
N GLU A 33 -13.94 8.83 -15.41
CA GLU A 33 -13.62 7.43 -15.08
C GLU A 33 -12.11 7.15 -15.00
N HIS A 34 -11.33 7.70 -15.94
CA HIS A 34 -9.86 7.59 -15.97
C HIS A 34 -9.13 8.30 -14.82
N GLN A 35 -9.82 9.17 -14.08
CA GLN A 35 -9.30 9.88 -12.91
C GLN A 35 -9.86 9.32 -11.60
N ARG A 36 -10.80 8.36 -11.66
CA ARG A 36 -11.34 7.72 -10.46
C ARG A 36 -10.25 6.90 -9.80
N ALA A 37 -10.18 6.98 -8.47
CA ALA A 37 -9.39 6.03 -7.70
C ALA A 37 -9.93 4.61 -7.94
N LYS A 38 -9.02 3.63 -7.98
CA LYS A 38 -9.42 2.22 -8.00
C LYS A 38 -10.09 1.85 -6.68
N THR A 39 -11.07 0.97 -6.73
CA THR A 39 -11.60 0.36 -5.51
C THR A 39 -10.58 -0.61 -4.91
N ASP A 40 -10.78 -1.00 -3.65
CA ASP A 40 -9.96 -2.04 -3.02
C ASP A 40 -10.03 -3.34 -3.83
N ASP A 41 -11.22 -3.74 -4.29
CA ASP A 41 -11.41 -4.93 -5.12
C ASP A 41 -10.64 -4.85 -6.44
N GLU A 42 -10.78 -3.75 -7.19
CA GLU A 42 -10.03 -3.52 -8.43
C GLU A 42 -8.51 -3.53 -8.21
N THR A 43 -8.07 -3.07 -7.04
CA THR A 43 -6.66 -3.09 -6.65
C THR A 43 -6.20 -4.51 -6.33
N ILE A 44 -6.99 -5.28 -5.57
CA ILE A 44 -6.69 -6.67 -5.24
C ILE A 44 -6.63 -7.53 -6.52
N ASP A 45 -7.58 -7.38 -7.44
CA ASP A 45 -7.57 -8.12 -8.71
C ASP A 45 -6.31 -7.82 -9.53
N TYR A 46 -5.92 -6.53 -9.58
CA TYR A 46 -4.69 -6.12 -10.23
C TYR A 46 -3.44 -6.71 -9.57
N LEU A 47 -3.42 -6.79 -8.24
CA LEU A 47 -2.29 -7.37 -7.51
C LEU A 47 -2.21 -8.89 -7.68
N ILE A 48 -3.35 -9.59 -7.73
CA ILE A 48 -3.40 -11.02 -8.05
C ILE A 48 -2.82 -11.27 -9.45
N ALA A 49 -3.25 -10.49 -10.45
CA ALA A 49 -2.65 -10.56 -11.78
C ALA A 49 -1.15 -10.22 -11.76
N MET A 50 -0.72 -9.33 -10.85
CA MET A 50 0.68 -8.95 -10.71
C MET A 50 1.57 -10.05 -10.12
N LEU A 51 1.03 -10.94 -9.28
CA LEU A 51 1.77 -12.07 -8.71
C LEU A 51 2.33 -13.02 -9.78
N HIS A 52 1.64 -13.13 -10.92
CA HIS A 52 1.94 -14.12 -11.97
C HIS A 52 2.68 -13.53 -13.17
N ARG A 53 3.21 -12.32 -13.05
CA ARG A 53 3.91 -11.69 -14.17
C ARG A 53 5.25 -12.36 -14.40
N GLU A 54 5.54 -12.68 -15.64
CA GLU A 54 6.80 -13.32 -16.03
C GLU A 54 7.95 -12.31 -16.16
N ASP A 55 7.64 -11.02 -16.33
CA ASP A 55 8.62 -9.99 -16.67
C ASP A 55 9.38 -9.42 -15.46
N SER A 56 8.93 -9.68 -14.22
CA SER A 56 9.53 -9.01 -13.06
C SER A 56 9.25 -9.68 -11.71
N THR A 57 10.21 -10.47 -11.23
CA THR A 57 10.18 -11.03 -9.86
C THR A 57 9.99 -9.95 -8.78
N LYS A 58 10.59 -8.76 -8.97
CA LYS A 58 10.40 -7.61 -8.07
C LYS A 58 8.93 -7.19 -7.96
N LYS A 59 8.20 -7.13 -9.07
CA LYS A 59 6.77 -6.79 -9.06
C LYS A 59 5.96 -7.89 -8.40
N ASN A 60 6.31 -9.16 -8.60
CA ASN A 60 5.61 -10.29 -7.99
C ASN A 60 5.74 -10.22 -6.45
N GLY A 61 6.96 -10.02 -5.92
CA GLY A 61 7.16 -9.84 -4.47
C GLY A 61 6.50 -8.57 -3.92
N MET A 62 6.50 -7.47 -4.68
CA MET A 62 5.72 -6.27 -4.30
C MET A 62 4.22 -6.55 -4.23
N ALA A 63 3.68 -7.34 -5.17
CA ALA A 63 2.27 -7.69 -5.18
C ALA A 63 1.88 -8.51 -3.96
N ALA A 64 2.68 -9.53 -3.61
CA ALA A 64 2.46 -10.34 -2.41
C ALA A 64 2.42 -9.48 -1.14
N ARG A 65 3.42 -8.62 -0.93
CA ARG A 65 3.48 -7.71 0.23
C ARG A 65 2.30 -6.76 0.27
N ASN A 66 1.90 -6.19 -0.86
CA ASN A 66 0.75 -5.30 -0.92
C ASN A 66 -0.56 -6.02 -0.61
N LEU A 67 -0.76 -7.25 -1.11
CA LEU A 67 -1.93 -8.07 -0.80
C LEU A 67 -2.04 -8.32 0.72
N ALA A 68 -0.93 -8.57 1.39
CA ALA A 68 -0.91 -8.73 2.85
C ALA A 68 -1.49 -7.50 3.58
N THR A 69 -1.27 -6.28 3.08
CA THR A 69 -1.77 -5.04 3.70
C THR A 69 -3.30 -4.89 3.65
N PHE A 70 -3.98 -5.62 2.77
CA PHE A 70 -5.45 -5.63 2.69
C PHE A 70 -6.09 -6.55 3.73
N GLY A 71 -5.30 -7.43 4.39
CA GLY A 71 -5.79 -8.37 5.40
C GLY A 71 -6.95 -9.22 4.87
N VAL A 72 -8.05 -9.29 5.65
CA VAL A 72 -9.26 -10.08 5.31
C VAL A 72 -9.82 -9.76 3.93
N LYS A 73 -9.73 -8.50 3.47
CA LYS A 73 -10.25 -8.13 2.14
C LYS A 73 -9.55 -8.88 1.01
N ALA A 74 -8.29 -9.29 1.21
CA ALA A 74 -7.52 -10.06 0.25
C ALA A 74 -7.63 -11.59 0.41
N GLU A 75 -8.60 -12.10 1.18
CA GLU A 75 -8.85 -13.55 1.33
C GLU A 75 -8.86 -14.29 -0.01
N ARG A 76 -9.51 -13.71 -1.02
CA ARG A 76 -9.61 -14.31 -2.36
C ARG A 76 -8.26 -14.51 -3.07
N ALA A 77 -7.19 -13.84 -2.62
CA ALA A 77 -5.85 -13.99 -3.17
C ALA A 77 -5.09 -15.20 -2.59
N LEU A 78 -5.62 -15.85 -1.54
CA LEU A 78 -4.93 -16.95 -0.85
C LEU A 78 -4.56 -18.12 -1.77
N PRO A 79 -5.42 -18.60 -2.70
CA PRO A 79 -5.04 -19.69 -3.61
C PRO A 79 -3.81 -19.33 -4.47
N ASP A 80 -3.78 -18.11 -5.02
CA ASP A 80 -2.67 -17.63 -5.84
C ASP A 80 -1.39 -17.46 -5.02
N LEU A 81 -1.49 -16.87 -3.83
CA LEU A 81 -0.35 -16.70 -2.92
C LEU A 81 0.23 -18.05 -2.49
N LYS A 82 -0.63 -19.03 -2.14
CA LYS A 82 -0.20 -20.39 -1.79
C LYS A 82 0.50 -21.10 -2.96
N LYS A 83 -0.01 -20.92 -4.18
CA LYS A 83 0.62 -21.45 -5.38
C LYS A 83 2.00 -20.82 -5.60
N VAL A 84 2.10 -19.49 -5.52
CA VAL A 84 3.36 -18.75 -5.67
C VAL A 84 4.39 -19.19 -4.62
N ALA A 85 3.97 -19.31 -3.35
CA ALA A 85 4.81 -19.80 -2.26
C ALA A 85 5.45 -21.18 -2.57
N GLN A 86 4.70 -22.08 -3.20
CA GLN A 86 5.18 -23.43 -3.50
C GLN A 86 6.01 -23.49 -4.79
N GLU A 87 5.55 -22.82 -5.84
CA GLU A 87 5.98 -23.09 -7.21
C GLU A 87 6.92 -22.02 -7.79
N HIS A 88 6.93 -20.79 -7.26
CA HIS A 88 7.68 -19.70 -7.88
C HIS A 88 9.21 -19.98 -7.88
N PRO A 89 9.93 -19.69 -8.97
CA PRO A 89 11.36 -20.03 -9.07
C PRO A 89 12.25 -19.16 -8.17
N ASP A 90 11.85 -17.92 -7.91
CA ASP A 90 12.56 -16.99 -7.03
C ASP A 90 12.17 -17.20 -5.56
N SER A 91 13.17 -17.46 -4.71
CA SER A 91 12.96 -17.72 -3.27
C SER A 91 12.52 -16.49 -2.48
N GLY A 92 12.87 -15.28 -2.90
CA GLY A 92 12.40 -14.06 -2.27
C GLY A 92 10.90 -13.86 -2.48
N VAL A 93 10.43 -14.10 -3.70
CA VAL A 93 8.99 -14.07 -4.01
C VAL A 93 8.22 -15.15 -3.25
N LYS A 94 8.80 -16.34 -3.06
CA LYS A 94 8.20 -17.39 -2.23
C LYS A 94 8.02 -16.93 -0.79
N LEU A 95 9.06 -16.39 -0.17
CA LEU A 95 9.01 -15.88 1.20
C LEU A 95 8.01 -14.73 1.36
N ASP A 96 7.97 -13.79 0.41
CA ASP A 96 7.00 -12.70 0.40
C ASP A 96 5.55 -13.25 0.32
N ALA A 97 5.32 -14.28 -0.49
CA ALA A 97 4.01 -14.91 -0.64
C ALA A 97 3.59 -15.71 0.61
N GLU A 98 4.50 -16.49 1.21
CA GLU A 98 4.26 -17.21 2.47
C GLU A 98 3.92 -16.24 3.60
N ALA A 99 4.68 -15.15 3.74
CA ALA A 99 4.39 -14.12 4.73
C ALA A 99 3.02 -13.48 4.51
N ALA A 100 2.64 -13.22 3.25
CA ALA A 100 1.33 -12.67 2.92
C ALA A 100 0.18 -13.63 3.29
N VAL A 101 0.33 -14.93 3.03
CA VAL A 101 -0.65 -15.95 3.45
C VAL A 101 -0.85 -15.91 4.95
N LEU A 102 0.22 -15.94 5.73
CA LEU A 102 0.15 -15.91 7.20
C LEU A 102 -0.57 -14.66 7.73
N VAL A 103 -0.28 -13.49 7.15
CA VAL A 103 -0.92 -12.22 7.55
C VAL A 103 -2.41 -12.23 7.24
N ILE A 104 -2.80 -12.69 6.06
CA ILE A 104 -4.21 -12.70 5.64
C ILE A 104 -5.00 -13.72 6.47
N GLU A 105 -4.48 -14.92 6.67
CA GLU A 105 -5.14 -15.95 7.49
C GLU A 105 -5.27 -15.50 8.95
N ALA A 106 -4.23 -14.92 9.54
CA ALA A 106 -4.32 -14.37 10.90
C ALA A 106 -5.33 -13.22 11.00
N ALA A 107 -5.45 -12.39 9.96
CA ALA A 107 -6.47 -11.34 9.92
C ALA A 107 -7.89 -11.92 9.84
N MET A 108 -8.09 -13.04 9.13
CA MET A 108 -9.37 -13.74 9.05
C MET A 108 -9.76 -14.35 10.39
N GLU A 109 -8.81 -14.93 11.12
CA GLU A 109 -9.04 -15.48 12.46
C GLU A 109 -9.36 -14.39 13.49
N ALA A 110 -8.83 -13.19 13.31
CA ALA A 110 -9.08 -12.05 14.19
C ALA A 110 -10.39 -11.29 13.88
N ALA A 111 -11.08 -11.62 12.79
CA ALA A 111 -12.35 -11.00 12.44
C ALA A 111 -13.50 -11.55 13.32
N PRO A 112 -14.36 -10.68 13.90
CA PRO A 112 -15.43 -11.08 14.80
C PRO A 112 -16.63 -11.75 14.12
#